data_AF-A0A820N5C4-F1
#
_entry.id   AF-A0A820N5C4-F1
#
_cell.length_a   1.000
_cell.length_b   1.000
_cell.length_c   1.000
_cell.angle_alpha   90.00
_cell.angle_beta   90.00
_cell.angle_gamma   90.00
#
_symmetry.space_group_name_H-M   'P 1'
#
loop_
_entity.id
_entity.type
_entity.pdbx_description
1 polymer ?
#
loop_
_entity_poly.entity_id
_entity_poly.type
_entity_poly.pdbx_seq_one_letter_code
_entity_poly.pdbx_strand_id
1 'polypeptide(L)'
;MWTIFYTILLIVSITKAKPRTDVTVSGLSSGGAMTAQLHLVYSSTISGSGVLAGPPYYCAQGSSTRVDECLYGPAKSIPVEKLISQLQSYVSAGTADPT
;
A
#
# COMPACT_ATOMS: atom_id res chain seq x y z
N MET A 1 14.11 20.14 38.17
CA MET A 1 14.93 20.33 36.96
C MET A 1 15.20 19.02 36.23
N TRP A 2 15.66 17.96 36.90
CA TRP A 2 15.99 16.70 36.22
C TRP A 2 14.78 15.91 35.70
N THR A 3 13.66 15.97 36.42
CA THR A 3 12.39 15.34 36.03
C THR A 3 11.86 15.86 34.70
N ILE A 4 11.75 17.19 34.54
CA ILE A 4 11.32 17.82 33.28
C ILE A 4 12.23 17.43 32.11
N PHE A 5 13.54 17.34 32.35
CA PHE A 5 14.51 16.94 31.33
C PHE A 5 14.28 15.50 30.87
N TYR A 6 14.04 14.57 31.79
CA TYR A 6 13.70 13.18 31.46
C TYR A 6 12.35 13.05 30.77
N THR A 7 11.35 13.83 31.16
CA THR A 7 10.04 13.82 30.49
C THR A 7 10.15 14.32 29.05
N ILE A 8 10.91 15.40 28.81
CA ILE A 8 11.17 15.92 27.46
C ILE A 8 11.94 14.88 26.64
N LEU A 9 12.96 14.22 27.22
CA LEU A 9 13.75 13.19 26.54
C LEU A 9 12.89 11.99 26.11
N LEU A 10 11.97 11.55 26.97
CA LEU A 10 11.02 10.47 26.68
C LEU A 10 10.04 10.86 25.56
N ILE A 11 9.48 12.07 25.61
CA ILE A 11 8.57 12.58 24.55
C ILE A 11 9.30 12.66 23.19
N VAL A 12 10.54 13.15 23.18
CA VAL A 12 11.38 13.20 21.96
C VAL A 12 11.72 11.80 21.44
N SER A 13 11.85 10.80 22.32
CA SER A 13 12.14 9.42 21.92
C SER A 13 10.91 8.71 21.33
N ILE A 14 9.71 8.94 21.88
CA ILE A 14 8.46 8.35 21.39
C ILE A 14 8.10 8.93 20.01
N THR A 15 8.34 10.23 19.79
CA THR A 15 8.08 10.88 18.49
C THR A 15 9.04 10.47 17.38
N LYS A 16 10.15 9.78 17.70
CA LYS A 16 11.14 9.28 16.73
C LYS A 16 11.16 7.76 16.56
N ALA A 17 10.23 7.04 17.16
CA ALA A 17 10.08 5.61 16.91
C ALA A 17 9.66 5.37 15.45
N LYS A 18 10.66 5.10 14.59
CA LYS A 18 10.44 4.65 13.21
C LYS A 18 9.61 3.35 13.25
N PRO A 19 8.50 3.22 12.50
CA PRO A 19 7.76 1.97 12.39
C PRO A 19 8.71 0.82 11.99
N ARG A 20 8.46 -0.40 12.49
CA ARG A 20 9.25 -1.58 12.10
C ARG A 20 9.25 -1.71 10.58
N THR A 21 10.41 -1.58 9.95
CA THR A 21 10.58 -1.64 8.49
C THR A 21 10.77 -3.06 7.96
N ASP A 22 10.40 -4.08 8.72
CA ASP A 22 10.65 -5.48 8.36
C ASP A 22 9.36 -6.24 8.03
N VAL A 23 8.23 -5.52 7.92
CA VAL A 23 6.94 -6.12 7.55
C VAL A 23 6.90 -6.29 6.04
N THR A 24 6.76 -7.53 5.59
CA THR A 24 6.53 -7.86 4.18
C THR A 24 5.17 -8.53 4.03
N VAL A 25 4.59 -8.41 2.85
CA VAL A 25 3.30 -9.03 2.52
C VAL A 25 3.43 -9.85 1.25
N SER A 26 2.79 -11.01 1.21
CA SER A 26 2.72 -11.82 0.00
C SER A 26 1.36 -12.50 -0.13
N GLY A 27 1.01 -12.90 -1.35
CA GLY A 27 -0.27 -13.54 -1.58
C GLY A 27 -0.44 -14.10 -3.00
N LEU A 28 -1.33 -15.07 -3.09
CA LEU A 28 -1.70 -15.78 -4.32
C LEU A 28 -3.09 -15.33 -4.80
N SER A 29 -3.29 -15.11 -6.09
CA SER A 29 -4.62 -14.86 -6.70
C SER A 29 -5.33 -13.67 -6.05
N SER A 30 -6.50 -13.87 -5.42
CA SER A 30 -7.19 -12.84 -4.64
C SER A 30 -6.34 -12.29 -3.50
N GLY A 31 -5.47 -13.12 -2.90
CA GLY A 31 -4.46 -12.69 -1.93
C GLY A 31 -3.34 -11.87 -2.59
N GLY A 32 -3.01 -12.14 -3.85
CA GLY A 32 -2.09 -11.32 -4.64
C GLY A 32 -2.65 -9.94 -4.94
N ALA A 33 -3.95 -9.86 -5.25
CA ALA A 33 -4.66 -8.58 -5.39
C ALA A 33 -4.59 -7.78 -4.07
N MET A 34 -4.87 -8.42 -2.94
CA MET A 34 -4.80 -7.77 -1.63
C MET A 34 -3.38 -7.35 -1.25
N THR A 35 -2.38 -8.16 -1.60
CA THR A 35 -0.96 -7.85 -1.39
C THR A 35 -0.57 -6.55 -2.08
N ALA A 36 -0.97 -6.36 -3.34
CA ALA A 36 -0.71 -5.13 -4.07
C ALA A 36 -1.41 -3.92 -3.43
N GLN A 37 -2.68 -4.06 -3.04
CA GLN A 37 -3.43 -2.99 -2.37
C GLN A 37 -2.80 -2.59 -1.04
N LEU A 38 -2.45 -3.57 -0.20
CA LEU A 38 -1.88 -3.33 1.12
C LEU A 38 -0.50 -2.66 1.01
N HIS A 39 0.35 -3.13 0.09
CA HIS A 39 1.69 -2.58 -0.11
C HIS A 39 1.67 -1.12 -0.57
N LEU A 40 0.72 -0.74 -1.44
CA LEU A 40 0.60 0.63 -1.92
C LEU A 40 -0.01 1.57 -0.89
N VAL A 41 -1.06 1.13 -0.18
CA VAL A 41 -1.76 1.96 0.81
C VAL A 41 -0.95 2.16 2.09
N TYR A 42 -0.18 1.16 2.52
CA TYR A 42 0.62 1.19 3.76
C TYR A 42 2.12 1.14 3.47
N SER A 43 2.57 1.85 2.43
CA SER A 43 3.97 1.84 1.96
C SER A 43 4.98 2.31 3.01
N SER A 44 4.57 3.10 4.01
CA SER A 44 5.43 3.53 5.13
C SER A 44 5.69 2.40 6.14
N THR A 45 4.82 1.39 6.18
CA THR A 45 4.88 0.27 7.13
C THR A 45 5.36 -1.02 6.45
N ILE A 46 4.99 -1.25 5.19
CA ILE A 46 5.32 -2.48 4.45
C ILE A 46 6.54 -2.25 3.58
N SER A 47 7.62 -2.94 3.89
CA SER A 47 8.91 -2.78 3.21
C SER A 47 9.09 -3.61 1.94
N GLY A 48 8.20 -4.58 1.70
CA GLY A 48 8.26 -5.40 0.50
C GLY A 48 6.98 -6.17 0.23
N SER A 49 6.77 -6.51 -1.04
CA SER A 49 5.61 -7.29 -1.49
C SER A 49 5.97 -8.43 -2.45
N GLY A 50 5.26 -9.55 -2.32
CA GLY A 50 5.35 -10.71 -3.21
C GLY A 50 3.98 -11.06 -3.79
N VAL A 51 3.70 -10.61 -5.00
CA VAL A 51 2.42 -10.84 -5.69
C VAL A 51 2.53 -12.05 -6.61
N LEU A 52 1.83 -13.13 -6.31
CA LEU A 52 1.82 -14.35 -7.11
C LEU A 52 0.46 -14.53 -7.79
N ALA A 53 0.44 -14.63 -9.12
CA ALA A 53 -0.80 -14.78 -9.91
C ALA A 53 -1.91 -13.79 -9.52
N GLY A 54 -1.53 -12.59 -9.04
CA GLY A 54 -2.45 -11.53 -8.67
C GLY A 54 -2.67 -10.55 -9.82
N PRO A 55 -3.86 -9.95 -9.93
CA PRO A 55 -4.11 -8.88 -10.88
C PRO A 55 -3.35 -7.60 -10.47
N PRO A 56 -3.11 -6.67 -11.41
CA PRO A 56 -2.60 -5.35 -11.07
C PRO A 56 -3.55 -4.58 -10.13
N TYR A 57 -2.97 -3.68 -9.34
CA TYR A 57 -3.73 -2.84 -8.41
C TYR A 57 -4.91 -2.16 -9.12
N TYR A 58 -6.09 -2.19 -8.51
CA TYR A 58 -7.31 -1.54 -9.00
C TYR A 58 -7.72 -1.91 -10.44
N CYS A 59 -7.21 -3.02 -10.98
CA CYS A 59 -7.42 -3.41 -12.37
C CYS A 59 -8.90 -3.65 -12.73
N ALA A 60 -9.70 -4.22 -11.81
CA ALA A 60 -11.15 -4.38 -11.98
C ALA A 60 -11.96 -3.09 -11.71
N GLN A 61 -11.33 -2.02 -11.22
CA GLN A 61 -11.95 -0.70 -10.95
C GLN A 61 -13.23 -0.79 -10.10
N GLY A 62 -13.25 -1.69 -9.12
CA GLY A 62 -14.42 -1.92 -8.25
C GLY A 62 -15.62 -2.59 -8.92
N SER A 63 -15.49 -3.08 -10.16
CA SER A 63 -16.59 -3.74 -10.90
C SER A 63 -16.34 -5.23 -11.06
N SER A 64 -17.31 -6.05 -10.67
CA SER A 64 -17.29 -7.51 -10.89
C SER A 64 -17.28 -7.88 -12.37
N THR A 65 -17.90 -7.07 -13.22
CA THR A 65 -17.97 -7.30 -14.68
C THR A 65 -16.62 -7.15 -15.39
N ARG A 66 -15.64 -6.55 -14.71
CA ARG A 66 -14.31 -6.29 -15.28
C ARG A 66 -13.24 -7.27 -14.77
N VAL A 67 -13.63 -8.23 -13.94
CA VAL A 67 -12.71 -9.24 -13.38
C VAL A 67 -12.13 -10.12 -14.49
N ASP A 68 -12.93 -10.53 -15.47
CA ASP A 68 -12.46 -11.40 -16.55
C ASP A 68 -11.43 -10.70 -17.45
N GLU A 69 -11.69 -9.43 -17.82
CA GLU A 69 -10.72 -8.60 -18.55
C GLU A 69 -9.42 -8.47 -17.74
N CYS A 70 -9.53 -8.36 -16.42
CA CYS A 70 -8.40 -8.16 -15.54
C CYS A 70 -7.52 -9.41 -15.37
N LEU A 71 -8.13 -10.61 -15.33
CA LEU A 71 -7.43 -11.87 -15.11
C LEU A 71 -6.97 -12.55 -16.39
N TYR A 72 -7.73 -12.37 -17.48
CA TYR A 72 -7.52 -13.11 -18.73
C TYR A 72 -7.29 -12.21 -19.94
N GLY A 73 -7.44 -10.90 -19.79
CA GLY A 73 -7.17 -9.93 -20.86
C GLY A 73 -5.68 -9.75 -21.14
N PRO A 74 -5.34 -9.17 -22.30
CA PRO A 74 -3.95 -8.88 -22.64
C PRO A 74 -3.36 -7.84 -21.68
N ALA A 75 -2.17 -8.07 -21.12
CA ALA A 75 -1.55 -7.13 -20.17
C ALA A 75 -1.44 -5.67 -20.69
N LYS A 76 -1.39 -5.47 -22.02
CA LYS A 76 -1.37 -4.15 -22.66
C LYS A 76 -2.67 -3.35 -22.51
N SER A 77 -3.80 -3.98 -22.20
CA SER A 77 -5.07 -3.27 -22.02
C SER A 77 -5.20 -2.62 -20.64
N ILE A 78 -4.21 -2.79 -19.76
CA ILE A 78 -4.24 -2.24 -18.40
C ILE A 78 -3.82 -0.77 -18.42
N PRO A 79 -4.73 0.18 -18.10
CA PRO A 79 -4.46 1.61 -18.19
C PRO A 79 -3.67 2.09 -16.96
N VAL A 80 -2.34 1.93 -16.99
CA VAL A 80 -1.45 2.23 -15.86
C VAL A 80 -1.62 3.66 -15.34
N GLU A 81 -1.82 4.63 -16.23
CA GLU A 81 -2.04 6.04 -15.88
C GLU A 81 -3.30 6.23 -15.03
N LYS A 82 -4.36 5.47 -15.32
CA LYS A 82 -5.56 5.48 -14.48
C LYS A 82 -5.29 4.88 -13.11
N LEU A 83 -4.49 3.81 -13.03
CA LEU A 83 -4.16 3.17 -11.75
C LEU A 83 -3.35 4.11 -10.85
N ILE A 84 -2.36 4.81 -11.42
CA ILE A 84 -1.55 5.80 -10.71
C ILE A 84 -2.41 6.98 -10.23
N SER A 85 -3.25 7.53 -11.10
CA SER A 85 -4.10 8.67 -10.73
C SER A 85 -5.11 8.31 -9.62
N GLN A 86 -5.62 7.09 -9.61
CA GLN A 86 -6.46 6.60 -8.51
C GLN A 86 -5.67 6.48 -7.20
N LEU A 87 -4.46 5.91 -7.22
CA LEU A 87 -3.62 5.87 -6.02
C LEU A 87 -3.30 7.28 -5.49
N GLN A 88 -2.95 8.21 -6.38
CA GLN A 88 -2.68 9.61 -6.01
C GLN A 88 -3.91 10.30 -5.38
N SER A 89 -5.13 9.93 -5.79
CA SER A 89 -6.35 10.44 -5.16
C SER A 89 -6.48 9.98 -3.70
N TYR A 90 -6.09 8.74 -3.40
CA TYR A 90 -6.07 8.23 -2.02
C TYR A 90 -4.95 8.87 -1.19
N VAL A 91 -3.79 9.10 -1.78
CA VAL A 91 -2.69 9.83 -1.13
C VAL A 91 -3.13 11.26 -0.79
N SER A 92 -3.75 11.95 -1.75
CA SER A 92 -4.25 13.33 -1.56
C SER A 92 -5.38 13.41 -0.54
N ALA A 93 -6.20 12.35 -0.43
CA ALA A 93 -7.24 12.22 0.58
C ALA A 93 -6.71 11.81 1.96
N GLY A 94 -5.44 11.46 2.09
CA GLY A 94 -4.85 10.96 3.33
C GLY A 94 -5.28 9.53 3.70
N THR A 95 -5.83 8.76 2.75
CA THR A 95 -6.24 7.36 2.95
C THR A 95 -5.21 6.35 2.45
N ALA A 96 -4.09 6.83 1.87
CA ALA A 96 -2.92 6.03 1.51
C ALA A 96 -1.64 6.79 1.88
N ASP A 97 -0.59 6.05 2.17
CA ASP A 97 0.73 6.60 2.46
C ASP A 97 1.33 7.29 1.23
N PRO A 98 2.13 8.35 1.40
CA PRO A 98 2.90 8.95 0.31
C PRO A 98 3.86 7.89 -0.28
N THR A 99 3.69 7.58 -1.56
CA THR A 99 4.56 6.70 -2.36
C THR A 99 5.49 7.49 -3.25
#